data_AF-A0A1G1HWR3-F1
#
_entry.id   AF-A0A1G1HWR3-F1
#
_cell.length_a   1.000
_cell.length_b   1.000
_cell.length_c   1.000
_cell.angle_alpha   90.00
_cell.angle_beta   90.00
_cell.angle_gamma   90.00
#
_symmetry.space_group_name_H-M   'P 1'
#
loop_
_entity.id
_entity.type
_entity.pdbx_description
1 polymer ?
#
loop_
_entity_poly.entity_id
_entity_poly.type
_entity_poly.pdbx_seq_one_letter_code
_entity_poly.pdbx_strand_id
1 'polypeptide(L)'
;MNIFEKRNLILGMEFDRYIRLHPEFADRIPDNAHIILLLEGDEEFNNWSSGIGKRQAEEGQSIVYVTIKKLGPVSSRIKELEVGVS
;
A
#
# COMPACT_ATOMS: atom_id res chain seq x y z
N MET A 1 2.53 2.51 16.93
CA MET A 1 1.89 2.30 15.62
C MET A 1 0.46 1.81 15.84
N ASN A 2 -0.54 2.53 15.35
CA ASN A 2 -1.95 2.13 15.45
C ASN A 2 -2.30 1.04 14.43
N ILE A 3 -3.50 0.46 14.55
CA ILE A 3 -3.93 -0.66 13.68
C ILE A 3 -3.99 -0.26 12.21
N PHE A 4 -4.41 0.97 11.90
CA PHE A 4 -4.48 1.47 10.54
C PHE A 4 -3.11 1.79 9.95
N GLU A 5 -2.17 2.31 10.74
CA GLU A 5 -0.77 2.49 10.31
C GLU A 5 -0.15 1.14 9.94
N LYS A 6 -0.33 0.12 10.80
CA LYS A 6 0.14 -1.24 10.51
C LYS A 6 -0.47 -1.79 9.22
N ARG A 7 -1.79 -1.61 9.05
CA ARG A 7 -2.50 -2.04 7.85
C ARG A 7 -1.98 -1.31 6.60
N ASN A 8 -1.81 0.01 6.66
CA ASN A 8 -1.32 0.81 5.55
C ASN A 8 0.10 0.40 5.11
N LEU A 9 0.99 0.14 6.06
CA LEU A 9 2.33 -0.38 5.76
C LEU A 9 2.28 -1.73 5.05
N ILE A 10 1.42 -2.66 5.50
CA ILE A 10 1.25 -3.97 4.87
C ILE A 10 0.71 -3.81 3.45
N LEU A 11 -0.33 -2.99 3.27
CA LEU A 11 -0.91 -2.73 1.95
C LEU A 11 0.11 -2.05 1.01
N GLY A 12 0.95 -1.15 1.53
CA GLY A 12 2.06 -0.55 0.79
C GLY A 12 3.05 -1.59 0.26
N MET A 13 3.51 -2.50 1.13
CA MET A 13 4.40 -3.58 0.71
C MET A 13 3.78 -4.51 -0.35
N GLU A 14 2.49 -4.80 -0.24
CA GLU A 14 1.77 -5.60 -1.24
C GLU A 14 1.58 -4.83 -2.55
N PHE A 15 1.29 -3.53 -2.49
CA PHE A 15 1.18 -2.66 -3.66
C PHE A 15 2.51 -2.56 -4.41
N ASP A 16 3.63 -2.33 -3.73
CA ASP A 16 4.97 -2.32 -4.33
C ASP A 16 5.31 -3.65 -5.02
N ARG A 17 4.85 -4.75 -4.45
CA ARG A 17 4.98 -6.07 -5.08
C ARG A 17 4.10 -6.19 -6.32
N TYR A 18 2.85 -5.73 -6.25
CA TYR A 18 1.93 -5.74 -7.38
C TYR A 18 2.50 -4.95 -8.55
N ILE A 19 2.98 -3.72 -8.32
CA ILE A 19 3.58 -2.87 -9.35
C ILE A 19 4.78 -3.53 -10.03
N ARG A 20 5.66 -4.20 -9.27
CA ARG A 20 6.80 -4.92 -9.86
C ARG A 20 6.40 -6.06 -10.80
N LEU A 21 5.23 -6.66 -10.58
CA LEU A 21 4.69 -7.73 -11.43
C LEU A 21 3.80 -7.19 -12.55
N HIS A 22 3.37 -5.94 -12.45
CA HIS A 22 2.42 -5.27 -13.34
C HIS A 22 2.92 -3.84 -13.67
N PRO A 23 4.09 -3.69 -14.33
CA PRO A 23 4.65 -2.38 -14.63
C PRO A 23 3.71 -1.50 -15.47
N GLU A 24 2.86 -2.09 -16.31
CA GLU A 24 1.84 -1.39 -17.10
C GLU A 24 0.77 -0.68 -16.25
N PHE A 25 0.66 -1.03 -14.97
CA PHE A 25 -0.19 -0.32 -14.03
C PHE A 25 0.50 0.95 -13.52
N ALA A 26 1.83 0.91 -13.32
CA ALA A 26 2.60 2.07 -12.89
C ALA A 26 2.55 3.20 -13.91
N ASP A 27 2.54 2.85 -15.21
CA ASP A 27 2.44 3.82 -16.32
C ASP A 27 1.16 4.70 -16.26
N ARG A 28 0.16 4.32 -15.47
CA ARG A 28 -1.09 5.07 -15.27
C ARG A 28 -1.01 6.07 -14.12
N ILE A 29 0.06 6.02 -13.33
CA ILE A 29 0.27 6.85 -12.14
C ILE A 29 1.17 8.01 -12.56
N PRO A 30 0.76 9.28 -12.36
CA PRO A 30 1.62 10.42 -12.65
C PRO A 30 2.93 10.35 -11.86
N ASP A 31 4.01 10.84 -12.47
CA ASP A 31 5.28 10.99 -11.79
C ASP A 31 5.13 11.86 -10.53
N ASN A 32 5.85 11.48 -9.47
CA ASN A 32 5.81 12.15 -8.18
C ASN A 32 4.42 12.23 -7.52
N ALA A 33 3.46 11.38 -7.91
CA ALA A 33 2.15 11.35 -7.26
C ALA A 33 2.22 10.83 -5.80
N HIS A 34 1.42 11.43 -4.93
CA HIS A 34 1.15 10.91 -3.59
C HIS A 34 0.05 9.85 -3.66
N ILE A 35 0.41 8.59 -3.37
CA ILE A 35 -0.53 7.47 -3.43
C ILE A 35 -1.22 7.29 -2.08
N ILE A 36 -2.56 7.28 -2.11
CA ILE A 36 -3.41 6.92 -0.98
C ILE A 36 -4.04 5.56 -1.25
N LEU A 37 -3.71 4.57 -0.41
CA LEU A 37 -4.25 3.22 -0.52
C LEU A 37 -5.60 3.14 0.19
N LEU A 38 -6.57 2.58 -0.51
CA LEU A 38 -7.92 2.27 -0.01
C LEU A 38 -8.17 0.77 -0.11
N LEU A 39 -9.06 0.25 0.73
CA LEU A 39 -9.49 -1.14 0.74
C LEU A 39 -10.99 -1.22 0.54
N GLU A 40 -11.43 -1.98 -0.47
CA GLU A 40 -12.85 -2.18 -0.75
C GLU A 40 -13.56 -2.81 0.45
N GLY A 41 -14.65 -2.19 0.92
CA GLY A 41 -15.43 -2.64 2.07
C GLY A 41 -14.94 -2.19 3.46
N ASP A 42 -13.88 -1.37 3.54
CA ASP A 42 -13.32 -0.89 4.82
C ASP A 42 -13.37 0.64 4.93
N GLU A 43 -14.57 1.18 5.16
CA GLU A 43 -14.80 2.63 5.21
C GLU A 43 -14.00 3.33 6.34
N GLU A 44 -13.84 2.68 7.49
CA GLU A 44 -13.13 3.23 8.63
C GLU A 44 -11.64 3.43 8.30
N PHE A 45 -11.00 2.40 7.75
CA PHE A 45 -9.62 2.51 7.26
C PHE A 45 -9.50 3.54 6.14
N ASN A 46 -10.44 3.56 5.19
CA ASN A 46 -10.39 4.46 4.04
C ASN A 46 -10.49 5.93 4.43
N ASN A 47 -11.33 6.25 5.40
CA ASN A 47 -11.45 7.60 5.96
C ASN A 47 -10.17 8.02 6.67
N TRP A 48 -9.60 7.12 7.47
CA TRP A 48 -8.32 7.35 8.14
C TRP A 48 -7.17 7.55 7.13
N SER A 49 -7.06 6.66 6.13
CA SER A 49 -6.00 6.64 5.11
C SER A 49 -6.04 7.90 4.25
N SER A 50 -7.24 8.27 3.78
CA SER A 50 -7.44 9.51 3.03
C SER A 50 -7.10 10.74 3.86
N GLY A 51 -7.49 10.76 5.14
CA GLY A 51 -7.22 11.87 6.05
C GLY A 51 -5.74 12.08 6.31
N ILE A 52 -4.99 11.00 6.56
CA ILE A 52 -3.55 11.10 6.80
C ILE A 52 -2.77 11.37 5.50
N GLY A 53 -3.11 10.70 4.40
CA GLY A 53 -2.42 10.85 3.12
C GLY A 53 -2.55 12.26 2.55
N LYS A 54 -3.74 12.87 2.60
CA LYS A 54 -3.92 14.27 2.19
C LYS A 54 -3.06 15.26 2.99
N ARG A 55 -2.83 14.99 4.29
CA ARG A 55 -1.96 15.84 5.13
C ARG A 55 -0.47 15.62 4.87
N GLN A 56 -0.11 14.47 4.31
CA GLN A 56 1.27 14.10 3.98
C GLN A 56 1.67 14.51 2.57
N ALA A 57 0.71 14.71 1.68
CA ALA A 57 0.97 15.21 0.33
C ALA A 57 1.62 16.60 0.38
N GLU A 58 2.65 16.79 -0.44
CA GLU A 58 3.30 18.08 -0.62
C GLU A 58 2.38 19.06 -1.37
N GLU A 59 2.63 20.37 -1.23
CA GLU A 59 1.87 21.38 -1.94
C GLU A 59 2.01 21.21 -3.45
N GLY A 60 0.89 21.11 -4.16
CA GLY A 60 0.86 20.88 -5.61
C GLY A 60 1.14 19.43 -6.05
N GLN A 61 1.41 18.51 -5.11
CA GLN A 61 1.59 17.10 -5.44
C GLN A 61 0.27 16.45 -5.87
N SER A 62 0.30 15.73 -6.99
CA SER A 62 -0.89 15.01 -7.47
C SER A 62 -1.25 13.90 -6.50
N ILE A 63 -2.50 13.87 -6.02
CA ILE A 63 -3.00 12.79 -5.15
C ILE A 63 -3.70 11.73 -6.01
N VAL A 64 -3.26 10.48 -5.87
CA VAL A 64 -3.85 9.33 -6.56
C VAL A 64 -4.42 8.35 -5.54
N TYR A 65 -5.69 8.00 -5.69
CA TYR A 65 -6.31 6.94 -4.88
C TYR A 65 -6.19 5.61 -5.59
N VAL A 66 -5.65 4.62 -4.90
CA VAL A 66 -5.59 3.23 -5.38
C VAL A 66 -6.45 2.37 -4.48
N THR A 67 -7.55 1.86 -5.03
CA THR A 67 -8.46 0.96 -4.30
C THR A 67 -8.07 -0.49 -4.53
N ILE A 68 -7.60 -1.14 -3.47
CA ILE A 68 -7.37 -2.58 -3.43
C ILE A 68 -8.72 -3.26 -3.27
N LYS A 69 -9.17 -3.91 -4.35
CA LYS A 69 -10.47 -4.61 -4.37
C LYS A 69 -10.40 -5.99 -3.72
N LYS A 70 -9.29 -6.69 -3.90
CA LYS A 70 -9.09 -8.06 -3.40
C LYS A 70 -7.64 -8.26 -3.00
N LEU A 71 -7.43 -8.99 -1.91
CA LEU A 71 -6.13 -9.48 -1.50
C LEU A 71 -6.04 -10.98 -1.78
N GLY A 72 -4.87 -11.43 -2.20
CA GLY A 72 -4.55 -12.86 -2.23
C GLY A 72 -4.46 -13.44 -0.81
N PRO A 73 -4.41 -14.77 -0.68
CA PRO A 73 -4.23 -15.42 0.62
C PRO A 73 -2.88 -15.03 1.25
N VAL A 74 -2.92 -14.74 2.55
CA VAL A 74 -1.71 -14.44 3.33
C VAL A 74 -0.83 -15.69 3.37
N SER A 75 0.32 -15.62 2.70
CA SER A 75 1.25 -16.75 2.62
C SER A 75 2.70 -16.27 2.58
N SER A 76 3.58 -17.01 3.26
CA SER A 76 5.01 -16.75 3.20
C SER A 76 5.58 -17.09 1.83
N ARG A 77 6.42 -16.21 1.29
CA ARG A 77 7.24 -16.49 0.11
C ARG A 77 8.53 -17.26 0.43
N ILE A 78 8.92 -17.31 1.69
CA ILE A 78 10.21 -17.84 2.12
C ILE A 78 10.27 -19.32 1.74
N LYS A 79 11.35 -19.70 1.04
CA LYS A 79 11.57 -21.07 0.56
C LYS A 79 12.48 -21.88 1.46
N GLU A 80 13.41 -21.21 2.14
CA GLU A 80 14.38 -21.83 3.04
C GLU A 80 14.79 -20.81 4.11
N LEU A 81 15.08 -21.29 5.32
CA LEU A 81 15.55 -20.50 6.45
C LEU A 81 16.66 -21.27 7.15
N GLU A 82 17.68 -20.55 7.59
CA GLU A 82 18.69 -21.04 8.51
C GLU A 82 18.61 -20.24 9.82
N VAL A 83 18.78 -20.92 10.95
CA VAL A 83 18.86 -20.28 12.28
C VAL A 83 20.22 -20.58 12.88
N GLY A 84 21.01 -19.54 13.13
CA GLY A 84 22.27 -19.62 13.87
C GLY A 84 22.12 -19.10 15.30
N VAL A 85 22.84 -19.72 16.23
CA VAL A 85 23.01 -19.25 17.61
C VAL A 85 24.48 -18.99 17.87
N SER A 86 24.78 -17.87 18.54
CA SER A 86 26.12 -17.48 18.99
C SER A 86 26.48 -18.13 20.32
#